data_AF-A0A1F7BIP7-F1
#
_entry.id   AF-A0A1F7BIP7-F1
#
_cell.length_a   1.000
_cell.length_b   1.000
_cell.length_c   1.000
_cell.angle_alpha   90.00
_cell.angle_beta   90.00
_cell.angle_gamma   90.00
#
_symmetry.space_group_name_H-M   'P 1'
#
loop_
_entity.id
_entity.type
_entity.pdbx_description
1 polymer ?
#
loop_
_entity_poly.entity_id
_entity_poly.type
_entity_poly.pdbx_seq_one_letter_code
_entity_poly.pdbx_strand_id
1 'polypeptide(L)'
;MANDFQKTTEKKMAALEGWLAPIFAKAPHLPASFREFLATIAPWLSLIFGILGLIALLSAGVLLSVASLSFMTGGISEVAWVISVLAGLIAAVLQILAFSPLKKRQKKGWNYIFYGTIITTAAAIIEIAIGYGSSAIGTVIGTVIGLWLLFEVRPLYR
;
A
#
# COMPACT_ATOMS: atom_id res chain seq x y z
N MET A 1 17.18 -12.44 16.54
CA MET A 1 16.25 -12.89 15.47
C MET A 1 15.23 -11.83 15.08
N ALA A 2 14.27 -11.40 15.92
CA ALA A 2 13.29 -10.38 15.53
C ALA A 2 13.92 -9.01 15.14
N ASN A 3 14.92 -8.56 15.90
CA ASN A 3 15.60 -7.29 15.63
C ASN A 3 16.44 -7.31 14.34
N ASP A 4 17.01 -8.46 13.97
CA ASP A 4 17.82 -8.59 12.75
C ASP A 4 16.93 -8.58 11.50
N PHE A 5 15.77 -9.23 11.59
CA PHE A 5 14.77 -9.23 10.53
C PHE A 5 14.20 -7.83 10.28
N GLN A 6 13.88 -7.08 11.35
CA GLN A 6 13.41 -5.70 11.24
C GLN A 6 14.45 -4.80 10.57
N LYS A 7 15.70 -4.81 11.05
CA LYS A 7 16.79 -4.02 10.46
C LYS A 7 17.02 -4.34 8.99
N THR A 8 16.98 -5.63 8.65
CA THR A 8 17.15 -6.09 7.26
C THR A 8 16.00 -5.60 6.38
N THR A 9 14.77 -5.67 6.87
CA THR A 9 13.58 -5.22 6.15
C THR A 9 13.59 -3.72 5.92
N GLU A 10 13.89 -2.93 6.96
CA GLU A 10 14.03 -1.47 6.84
C GLU A 10 15.11 -1.09 5.83
N LYS A 11 16.27 -1.77 5.87
CA LYS A 11 17.35 -1.54 4.91
C LYS A 11 16.90 -1.81 3.46
N LYS A 12 16.20 -2.92 3.22
CA LYS A 12 15.68 -3.27 1.89
C LYS A 12 14.64 -2.26 1.41
N MET A 13 13.73 -1.83 2.28
CA MET A 13 12.71 -0.84 1.93
C MET A 13 13.31 0.54 1.67
N ALA A 14 14.32 0.95 2.44
CA ALA A 14 15.06 2.18 2.18
C ALA A 14 15.83 2.12 0.84
N ALA A 15 16.39 0.96 0.48
CA ALA A 15 17.02 0.76 -0.81
C ALA A 15 16.00 0.86 -1.97
N LEU A 16 14.81 0.27 -1.80
CA LEU A 16 13.71 0.38 -2.77
C LEU A 16 13.21 1.83 -2.91
N GLU A 17 13.03 2.53 -1.80
CA GLU A 17 12.70 3.97 -1.77
C GLU A 17 13.74 4.78 -2.55
N GLY A 18 15.04 4.50 -2.33
CA GLY A 18 16.14 5.15 -3.05
C GLY A 18 16.15 4.85 -4.54
N TRP A 19 15.78 3.63 -4.95
CA TRP A 19 15.68 3.24 -6.35
C TRP A 19 14.47 3.89 -7.05
N LEU A 20 13.34 4.05 -6.36
CA LEU A 20 12.12 4.68 -6.88
C LEU A 20 12.21 6.21 -6.93
N ALA A 21 12.93 6.84 -5.99
CA ALA A 21 13.07 8.29 -5.92
C ALA A 21 13.45 8.98 -7.25
N PRO A 22 14.48 8.55 -8.01
CA PRO A 22 14.83 9.19 -9.27
C PRO A 22 13.79 8.99 -10.38
N ILE A 23 12.95 7.95 -10.29
CA ILE A 23 11.88 7.70 -11.26
C ILE A 23 10.79 8.76 -11.08
N PHE A 24 10.35 8.98 -9.84
CA PHE A 24 9.31 9.97 -9.54
C PHE A 24 9.83 11.41 -9.54
N ALA A 25 11.12 11.63 -9.34
CA ALA A 25 11.73 12.96 -9.47
C ALA A 25 11.69 13.50 -10.91
N LYS A 26 11.54 12.65 -11.92
CA LYS A 26 11.39 13.06 -13.33
C LYS A 26 9.95 13.37 -13.71
N ALA A 27 8.99 13.02 -12.87
CA ALA A 27 7.58 13.31 -13.12
C ALA A 27 7.26 14.79 -12.85
N PRO A 28 6.17 15.33 -13.40
CA PRO A 28 5.76 16.70 -13.15
C PRO A 28 5.66 17.01 -11.65
N HIS A 29 6.22 18.14 -11.22
CA HIS A 29 6.24 18.53 -9.81
C HIS A 29 5.03 19.37 -9.44
N LEU A 30 4.40 19.03 -8.30
CA LEU A 30 3.33 19.83 -7.74
C LEU A 30 3.87 21.11 -7.09
N PRO A 31 3.13 22.23 -7.16
CA PRO A 31 3.51 23.45 -6.45
C PRO A 31 3.49 23.23 -4.93
N ALA A 32 4.30 24.00 -4.20
CA ALA A 32 4.49 23.83 -2.75
C ALA A 32 3.17 23.83 -1.95
N SER A 33 2.24 24.72 -2.29
CA SER A 33 0.93 24.80 -1.63
C SER A 33 0.12 23.49 -1.75
N PHE A 34 0.16 22.83 -2.92
CA PHE A 34 -0.52 21.55 -3.11
C PHE A 34 0.15 20.43 -2.31
N ARG A 35 1.49 20.39 -2.26
CA ARG A 35 2.22 19.41 -1.43
C ARG A 35 1.87 19.57 0.05
N GLU A 36 1.81 20.82 0.53
CA GLU A 36 1.42 21.11 1.92
C GLU A 36 -0.01 20.72 2.23
N PHE A 37 -0.94 21.01 1.30
CA PHE A 37 -2.34 20.59 1.40
C PHE A 37 -2.44 19.06 1.48
N LEU A 38 -1.82 18.34 0.54
CA LEU A 38 -1.80 16.87 0.52
C LEU A 38 -1.27 16.30 1.83
N ALA A 39 -0.15 16.82 2.32
CA ALA A 39 0.44 16.32 3.55
C ALA A 39 -0.37 16.69 4.81
N THR A 40 -1.24 17.70 4.73
CA THR A 40 -2.18 18.08 5.79
C THR A 40 -3.40 17.15 5.82
N ILE A 41 -3.91 16.76 4.65
CA ILE A 41 -5.04 15.83 4.55
C ILE A 41 -4.62 14.35 4.65
N ALA A 42 -3.35 14.03 4.36
CA ALA A 42 -2.83 12.67 4.32
C ALA A 42 -3.13 11.82 5.56
N PRO A 43 -3.05 12.33 6.81
CA PRO A 43 -3.44 11.54 7.99
C PRO A 43 -4.90 11.11 7.91
N TRP A 44 -5.81 12.04 7.61
CA TRP A 44 -7.24 11.74 7.52
C TRP A 44 -7.54 10.79 6.37
N LEU A 45 -6.86 10.99 5.24
CA LEU A 45 -6.97 10.13 4.08
C LEU A 45 -6.55 8.69 4.41
N SER A 46 -5.42 8.52 5.11
CA SER A 46 -4.96 7.19 5.51
C SER A 46 -5.89 6.51 6.52
N LEU A 47 -6.45 7.28 7.45
CA LEU A 47 -7.39 6.74 8.42
C LEU A 47 -8.69 6.28 7.75
N ILE A 48 -9.25 7.10 6.87
CA ILE A 48 -10.50 6.79 6.15
C ILE A 48 -10.29 5.57 5.27
N PHE A 49 -9.27 5.55 4.42
CA PHE A 49 -9.03 4.40 3.53
C PHE A 49 -8.60 3.14 4.28
N GLY A 50 -7.87 3.28 5.39
CA GLY A 50 -7.54 2.15 6.25
C GLY A 50 -8.80 1.51 6.85
N ILE A 51 -9.72 2.32 7.40
CA ILE A 51 -10.99 1.83 7.97
C ILE A 51 -11.89 1.23 6.87
N LEU A 52 -12.06 1.93 5.74
CA LEU A 52 -12.85 1.42 4.62
C LEU A 52 -12.28 0.11 4.07
N GLY A 53 -10.95 -0.01 3.99
CA GLY A 53 -10.26 -1.23 3.61
C GLY A 53 -10.58 -2.38 4.56
N LEU A 54 -10.52 -2.14 5.88
CA LEU A 54 -10.91 -3.16 6.87
C LEU A 54 -12.38 -3.55 6.73
N ILE A 55 -13.30 -2.60 6.59
CA ILE A 55 -14.74 -2.89 6.43
C ILE A 55 -14.98 -3.72 5.17
N ALA A 56 -14.33 -3.37 4.05
CA ALA A 56 -14.45 -4.13 2.81
C ALA A 56 -13.97 -5.58 2.97
N LEU A 57 -12.84 -5.77 3.67
CA LEU A 57 -12.28 -7.11 3.94
C LEU A 57 -13.08 -7.93 4.96
N LEU A 58 -13.74 -7.27 5.90
CA LEU A 58 -14.61 -7.90 6.89
C LEU A 58 -16.03 -8.11 6.38
N SER A 59 -16.32 -7.75 5.12
CA SER A 59 -17.60 -8.02 4.52
C SER A 59 -17.87 -9.54 4.46
N ALA A 60 -19.12 -9.93 4.67
CA ALA A 60 -19.52 -11.33 4.66
C ALA A 60 -19.12 -12.03 3.36
N GLY A 61 -19.15 -11.33 2.22
CA GLY A 61 -18.71 -11.88 0.93
C GLY A 61 -17.24 -12.31 0.93
N VAL A 62 -16.33 -11.46 1.41
CA VAL A 62 -14.90 -11.79 1.46
C VAL A 62 -14.63 -12.90 2.48
N LEU A 63 -15.20 -12.79 3.69
CA LEU A 63 -14.98 -13.79 4.75
C LEU A 63 -15.51 -15.18 4.36
N LEU A 64 -16.71 -15.25 3.78
CA LEU A 64 -17.29 -16.52 3.30
C LEU A 64 -16.52 -17.07 2.10
N SER A 65 -15.97 -16.23 1.22
CA SER A 65 -15.15 -16.69 0.09
C SER A 65 -13.90 -17.44 0.55
N VAL A 66 -13.21 -16.93 1.59
CA VAL A 66 -12.01 -17.55 2.15
C VAL A 66 -12.35 -18.81 2.96
N ALA A 67 -13.53 -18.87 3.60
CA ALA A 67 -13.98 -20.02 4.38
C ALA A 67 -14.65 -21.14 3.54
N SER A 68 -14.88 -20.90 2.25
CA SER A 68 -15.61 -21.84 1.39
C SER A 68 -14.77 -23.08 1.01
N LEU A 69 -15.42 -24.23 0.86
CA LEU A 69 -14.79 -25.47 0.35
C LEU A 69 -14.22 -25.30 -1.07
N SER A 70 -14.72 -24.35 -1.85
CA SER A 70 -14.18 -24.00 -3.17
C SER A 70 -12.72 -23.53 -3.09
N PHE A 71 -12.29 -22.97 -1.97
CA PHE A 71 -10.88 -22.65 -1.70
C PHE A 71 -9.99 -23.91 -1.75
N MET A 72 -10.52 -25.07 -1.30
CA MET A 72 -9.77 -26.33 -1.29
C MET A 72 -9.61 -26.93 -2.69
N THR A 73 -10.46 -26.56 -3.65
CA THR A 73 -10.46 -27.12 -5.02
C THR A 73 -10.04 -26.13 -6.10
N GLY A 74 -9.81 -24.87 -5.74
CA GLY A 74 -9.72 -23.76 -6.69
C GLY A 74 -8.44 -23.66 -7.51
N GLY A 75 -7.30 -24.11 -6.97
CA GLY A 75 -6.02 -24.00 -7.67
C GLY A 75 -5.33 -22.63 -7.47
N ILE A 76 -4.57 -22.17 -8.47
CA ILE A 76 -3.63 -21.04 -8.30
C ILE A 76 -4.32 -19.68 -8.14
N SER A 77 -5.53 -19.53 -8.65
CA SER A 77 -6.31 -18.29 -8.61
C SER A 77 -6.77 -17.95 -7.18
N GLU A 78 -7.11 -18.96 -6.38
CA GLU A 78 -7.61 -18.86 -5.02
C GLU A 78 -6.47 -18.58 -4.04
N VAL A 79 -5.29 -19.14 -4.34
CA VAL A 79 -4.06 -18.77 -3.64
C VAL A 79 -3.75 -17.30 -3.86
N ALA A 80 -3.85 -16.80 -5.10
CA ALA A 80 -3.64 -15.38 -5.38
C ALA A 80 -4.70 -14.47 -4.72
N TRP A 81 -5.96 -14.89 -4.72
CA TRP A 81 -7.02 -14.19 -3.98
C TRP A 81 -6.69 -14.04 -2.50
N VAL A 82 -6.26 -15.12 -1.84
CA VAL A 82 -5.88 -15.07 -0.42
C VAL A 82 -4.66 -14.19 -0.19
N ILE A 83 -3.66 -14.25 -1.07
CA ILE A 83 -2.49 -13.34 -1.00
C ILE A 83 -2.95 -11.89 -1.07
N SER A 84 -3.89 -11.55 -1.96
CA SER A 84 -4.42 -10.19 -2.10
C SER A 84 -5.25 -9.74 -0.91
N VAL A 85 -6.07 -10.63 -0.33
CA VAL A 85 -6.81 -10.35 0.92
C VAL A 85 -5.84 -10.08 2.07
N LEU A 86 -4.79 -10.89 2.24
CA LEU A 86 -3.77 -10.71 3.27
C LEU A 86 -2.95 -9.42 3.05
N ALA A 87 -2.53 -9.16 1.81
CA ALA A 87 -1.84 -7.94 1.43
C ALA A 87 -2.69 -6.69 1.72
N GLY A 88 -3.97 -6.73 1.35
CA GLY A 88 -4.95 -5.68 1.63
C GLY A 88 -5.14 -5.47 3.14
N LEU A 89 -5.23 -6.54 3.93
CA LEU A 89 -5.37 -6.46 5.38
C LEU A 89 -4.15 -5.77 6.01
N ILE A 90 -2.94 -6.19 5.64
CA ILE A 90 -1.70 -5.59 6.14
C ILE A 90 -1.64 -4.11 5.75
N ALA A 91 -1.96 -3.77 4.50
CA ALA A 91 -1.95 -2.40 4.03
C ALA A 91 -2.99 -1.52 4.75
N ALA A 92 -4.20 -2.03 5.00
CA ALA A 92 -5.23 -1.32 5.74
C ALA A 92 -4.79 -1.02 7.18
N VAL A 93 -4.19 -2.01 7.87
CA VAL A 93 -3.62 -1.82 9.21
C VAL A 93 -2.50 -0.77 9.18
N LEU A 94 -1.58 -0.85 8.21
CA LEU A 94 -0.50 0.14 8.07
C LEU A 94 -1.04 1.56 7.83
N GLN A 95 -2.09 1.72 7.03
CA GLN A 95 -2.73 3.02 6.79
C GLN A 95 -3.35 3.62 8.06
N ILE A 96 -3.97 2.79 8.90
CA ILE A 96 -4.49 3.22 10.21
C ILE A 96 -3.34 3.62 11.13
N LEU A 97 -2.29 2.81 11.19
CA LEU A 97 -1.09 3.10 12.00
C LEU A 97 -0.34 4.34 11.52
N ALA A 98 -0.48 4.71 10.25
CA ALA A 98 0.10 5.93 9.68
C ALA A 98 -0.55 7.21 10.20
N PHE A 99 -1.79 7.18 10.68
CA PHE A 99 -2.54 8.39 11.09
C PHE A 99 -1.76 9.25 12.12
N SER A 100 -1.38 8.64 13.25
CA SER A 100 -0.69 9.33 14.34
C SER A 100 0.66 9.94 13.93
N PRO A 101 1.59 9.18 13.30
CA PRO A 101 2.86 9.74 12.86
C PRO A 101 2.73 10.71 11.67
N LEU A 102 1.78 10.52 10.73
CA LEU A 102 1.54 11.48 9.64
C LEU A 102 1.06 12.82 10.19
N LYS A 103 0.18 12.82 11.20
CA LYS A 103 -0.27 14.04 11.88
C LYS A 103 0.88 14.81 12.53
N LYS A 104 1.92 14.09 12.98
CA LYS A 104 3.15 14.65 13.55
C LYS A 104 4.23 14.94 12.49
N ARG A 105 3.94 14.79 11.20
CA ARG A 105 4.88 14.94 10.07
C ARG A 105 6.14 14.08 10.21
N GLN A 106 5.99 12.89 10.77
CA GLN A 106 7.09 11.95 10.95
C GLN A 106 7.28 11.07 9.71
N LYS A 107 8.54 10.84 9.32
CA LYS A 107 8.89 9.91 8.23
C LYS A 107 8.32 8.50 8.46
N LYS A 108 8.22 8.09 9.73
CA LYS A 108 7.59 6.80 10.10
C LYS A 108 6.18 6.62 9.54
N GLY A 109 5.36 7.68 9.51
CA GLY A 109 4.01 7.60 8.96
C GLY A 109 4.01 7.46 7.45
N TRP A 110 4.88 8.20 6.77
CA TRP A 110 5.10 8.07 5.34
C TRP A 110 5.58 6.65 4.98
N ASN A 111 6.50 6.09 5.76
CA ASN A 111 6.99 4.72 5.57
C ASN A 111 5.85 3.68 5.65
N TYR A 112 4.88 3.85 6.56
CA TYR A 112 3.74 2.94 6.64
C TYR A 112 2.87 2.97 5.38
N ILE A 113 2.61 4.15 4.82
CA ILE A 113 1.89 4.28 3.55
C ILE A 113 2.70 3.65 2.41
N PHE A 114 4.01 3.91 2.38
CA PHE A 114 4.90 3.34 1.38
C PHE A 114 4.91 1.81 1.43
N TYR A 115 5.10 1.22 2.61
CA TYR A 115 5.13 -0.23 2.77
C TYR A 115 3.81 -0.88 2.39
N GLY A 116 2.67 -0.30 2.82
CA GLY A 116 1.35 -0.77 2.42
C GLY A 116 1.16 -0.74 0.91
N THR A 117 1.60 0.33 0.26
CA THR A 117 1.52 0.49 -1.20
C THR A 117 2.38 -0.54 -1.93
N ILE A 118 3.60 -0.80 -1.47
CA ILE A 118 4.49 -1.81 -2.07
C ILE A 118 3.90 -3.22 -1.92
N ILE A 119 3.32 -3.54 -0.75
CA ILE A 119 2.72 -4.85 -0.48
C ILE A 119 1.52 -5.11 -1.41
N THR A 120 0.59 -4.15 -1.54
CA THR A 120 -0.57 -4.32 -2.41
C THR A 120 -0.19 -4.31 -3.88
N THR A 121 0.84 -3.55 -4.26
CA THR A 121 1.38 -3.55 -5.62
C THR A 121 2.00 -4.90 -5.96
N ALA A 122 2.77 -5.50 -5.05
CA ALA A 122 3.33 -6.83 -5.26
C ALA A 122 2.24 -7.89 -5.42
N ALA A 123 1.17 -7.83 -4.62
CA ALA A 123 0.01 -8.70 -4.78
C ALA A 123 -0.65 -8.52 -6.17
N ALA A 124 -0.91 -7.28 -6.57
CA ALA A 124 -1.47 -6.98 -7.90
C ALA A 124 -0.59 -7.50 -9.05
N ILE A 125 0.74 -7.41 -8.94
CA ILE A 125 1.66 -7.95 -9.96
C ILE A 125 1.53 -9.47 -10.05
N ILE A 126 1.39 -10.18 -8.92
CA ILE A 126 1.19 -11.63 -8.91
C ILE A 126 -0.12 -11.99 -9.59
N GLU A 127 -1.21 -11.30 -9.28
CA GLU A 127 -2.52 -11.51 -9.91
C GLU A 127 -2.43 -11.36 -11.44
N ILE A 128 -1.81 -10.28 -11.91
CA ILE A 128 -1.61 -10.01 -13.34
C ILE A 128 -0.78 -11.12 -13.99
N ALA A 129 0.30 -11.55 -13.35
CA ALA A 129 1.21 -12.55 -13.89
C ALA A 129 0.55 -13.92 -14.11
N ILE A 130 -0.45 -14.27 -13.30
CA ILE A 130 -1.18 -15.54 -13.42
C ILE A 130 -2.50 -15.42 -14.20
N GLY A 131 -2.81 -14.23 -14.74
CA GLY A 131 -4.06 -13.98 -15.47
C GLY A 131 -5.30 -13.91 -14.57
N TYR A 132 -5.12 -13.62 -13.29
CA TYR A 132 -6.18 -13.43 -12.32
C TYR A 132 -6.51 -11.93 -12.16
N GLY A 133 -7.80 -11.58 -12.15
CA GLY A 133 -8.27 -10.20 -11.98
C GLY A 133 -8.61 -9.47 -13.29
N SER A 134 -9.68 -8.68 -13.27
CA SER A 134 -10.27 -8.04 -14.47
C SER A 134 -9.79 -6.61 -14.74
N SER A 135 -8.94 -6.02 -13.88
CA SER A 135 -8.60 -4.58 -13.90
C SER A 135 -7.10 -4.28 -13.75
N ALA A 136 -6.24 -5.16 -14.27
CA ALA A 136 -4.77 -5.04 -14.26
C ALA A 136 -4.24 -3.63 -14.57
N ILE A 137 -4.74 -3.03 -15.66
CA ILE A 137 -4.28 -1.72 -16.15
C ILE A 137 -4.66 -0.60 -15.18
N GLY A 138 -5.89 -0.61 -14.67
CA GLY A 138 -6.38 0.40 -13.74
C GLY A 138 -5.61 0.39 -12.42
N THR A 139 -5.34 -0.80 -11.89
CA THR A 139 -4.55 -0.98 -10.66
C THR A 139 -3.12 -0.48 -10.83
N VAL A 140 -2.46 -0.80 -11.95
CA VAL A 140 -1.09 -0.34 -12.21
C VAL A 140 -1.04 1.19 -12.32
N ILE A 141 -1.94 1.80 -13.09
CA ILE A 141 -2.00 3.26 -13.24
C ILE A 141 -2.27 3.93 -11.89
N GLY A 142 -3.24 3.43 -11.13
CA GLY A 142 -3.59 3.96 -9.81
C GLY A 142 -2.41 3.88 -8.84
N THR A 143 -1.69 2.76 -8.82
CA THR A 143 -0.47 2.60 -8.02
C THR A 143 0.61 3.59 -8.41
N VAL A 144 0.90 3.75 -9.70
CA VAL A 144 1.96 4.67 -10.17
C VAL A 144 1.63 6.11 -9.79
N ILE A 145 0.37 6.53 -9.96
CA ILE A 145 -0.09 7.86 -9.55
C ILE A 145 -0.01 8.02 -8.03
N GLY A 146 -0.45 7.02 -7.27
CA GLY A 146 -0.40 7.04 -5.81
C GLY A 146 1.03 7.14 -5.28
N LEU A 147 1.96 6.37 -5.84
CA LEU A 147 3.38 6.45 -5.51
C LEU A 147 3.96 7.82 -5.90
N TRP A 148 3.63 8.36 -7.07
CA TRP A 148 4.07 9.71 -7.45
C TRP A 148 3.65 10.77 -6.43
N LEU A 149 2.37 10.79 -6.05
CA LEU A 149 1.85 11.71 -5.02
C LEU A 149 2.56 11.50 -3.67
N LEU A 150 2.83 10.25 -3.31
CA LEU A 150 3.52 9.90 -2.07
C LEU A 150 4.96 10.42 -2.07
N PHE A 151 5.70 10.25 -3.17
CA PHE A 151 7.06 10.78 -3.31
C PHE A 151 7.09 12.31 -3.33
N GLU A 152 6.05 12.97 -3.82
CA GLU A 152 5.96 14.43 -3.82
C GLU A 152 5.86 15.03 -2.42
N VAL A 153 5.11 14.39 -1.52
CA VAL A 153 4.96 14.86 -0.14
C VAL A 153 6.09 14.39 0.78
N ARG A 154 6.91 13.43 0.34
CA ARG A 154 8.01 12.85 1.13
C ARG A 154 8.91 13.89 1.81
N PRO A 155 9.36 14.98 1.16
CA PRO A 155 10.25 15.97 1.80
C PRO A 155 9.60 16.71 2.98
N LEU A 156 8.27 16.67 3.10
CA LEU A 156 7.52 17.30 4.19
C LEU A 156 7.44 16.43 5.46
N TYR A 157 7.98 15.21 5.43
CA TYR A 157 8.05 14.29 6.55
C TYR A 157 9.50 14.11 7.01
N ARG A 158 9.76 14.26 8.31
CA ARG A 158 11.11 14.18 8.92
C ARG A 158 11.25 12.99 9.85
#